data_AF-A0A968YFG0-F1
#
_entry.id   AF-A0A968YFG0-F1
#
_cell.length_a   1.000
_cell.length_b   1.000
_cell.length_c   1.000
_cell.angle_alpha   90.00
_cell.angle_beta   90.00
_cell.angle_gamma   90.00
#
_symmetry.space_group_name_H-M   'P 1'
#
loop_
_entity.id
_entity.type
_entity.pdbx_description
1 polymer ?
#
loop_
_entity_poly.entity_id
_entity_poly.type
_entity_poly.pdbx_seq_one_letter_code
_entity_poly.pdbx_strand_id
1 'polypeptide(L)'
;MYLIRNYFLPSQKSGMWGTEVTFAGQENITIFSSSDWAERGFCQTCGTHLFYRLKANQQYFVSVGLFPDREDFIFDHQVFIDEKPGFYCFANETHNMTGAELLAQFGAIEE
;
A
#
# COMPACT_ATOMS: atom_id res chain seq x y z
N MET A 1 16.83 1.03 -9.31
CA MET A 1 16.71 0.11 -8.16
C MET A 1 16.68 0.98 -6.91
N TYR A 2 15.48 1.43 -6.51
CA TYR A 2 15.32 2.34 -5.38
C TYR A 2 15.08 1.49 -4.12
N LEU A 3 16.04 1.51 -3.20
CA LEU A 3 15.95 0.80 -1.93
C LEU A 3 15.07 1.61 -0.98
N ILE A 4 13.85 1.13 -0.76
CA ILE A 4 13.05 1.53 0.40
C ILE A 4 13.65 0.77 1.60
N ARG A 5 14.52 1.43 2.38
CA ARG A 5 14.98 0.87 3.65
C ARG A 5 13.91 1.11 4.70
N ASN A 6 13.05 0.12 4.89
CA ASN A 6 12.26 0.05 6.12
C ASN A 6 13.16 -0.52 7.21
N TYR A 7 13.46 0.26 8.24
CA TYR A 7 14.02 -0.28 9.48
C TYR A 7 12.88 -1.02 10.19
N PHE A 8 12.74 -2.32 9.91
CA PHE A 8 11.80 -3.18 10.64
C PHE A 8 12.42 -3.56 11.99
N LEU A 9 11.79 -3.09 13.07
CA LEU A 9 11.99 -3.70 14.38
C LEU A 9 11.43 -5.14 14.36
N PRO A 10 12.09 -6.13 15.02
CA PRO A 10 11.72 -7.55 14.91
C PRO A 10 10.30 -7.91 15.38
N SER A 11 9.55 -6.98 15.97
CA SER A 11 8.26 -7.21 16.63
C SER A 11 7.02 -6.79 15.82
N GLN A 12 7.17 -6.17 14.63
CA GLN A 12 6.03 -5.83 13.78
C GLN A 12 6.19 -6.45 12.39
N LYS A 13 5.82 -7.72 12.25
CA LYS A 13 5.64 -8.37 10.94
C LYS A 13 4.17 -8.31 10.56
N SER A 14 3.72 -7.30 9.80
CA SER A 14 2.59 -7.38 8.85
C SER A 14 2.07 -5.97 8.55
N GLY A 15 2.48 -5.42 7.41
CA GLY A 15 1.91 -4.17 6.93
C GLY A 15 2.79 -3.54 5.84
N MET A 16 2.31 -3.57 4.60
CA MET A 16 2.86 -2.79 3.49
C MET A 16 2.36 -1.33 3.49
N TRP A 17 2.03 -0.86 4.69
CA TRP A 17 1.44 0.43 4.96
C TRP A 17 2.02 0.96 6.27
N GLY A 18 2.30 2.26 6.33
CA GLY A 18 2.87 2.89 7.52
C GLY A 18 3.06 4.39 7.35
N THR A 19 3.26 5.10 8.45
CA THR A 19 3.66 6.52 8.44
C THR A 19 5.18 6.70 8.37
N GLU A 20 5.95 5.67 8.75
CA GLU A 20 7.41 5.69 8.80
C GLU A 20 8.04 5.09 7.53
N VAL A 21 7.83 5.73 6.38
CA VAL A 21 8.43 5.31 5.09
C VAL A 21 9.53 6.27 4.67
N THR A 22 10.73 5.73 4.41
CA THR A 22 11.87 6.49 3.91
C THR A 22 12.21 6.08 2.48
N PHE A 23 12.40 7.08 1.61
CA PHE A 23 12.79 6.87 0.22
C PHE A 23 14.25 7.27 0.01
N ALA A 24 15.04 6.37 -0.58
CA ALA A 24 16.32 6.75 -1.17
C ALA A 24 16.10 7.29 -2.58
N GLY A 25 16.82 8.36 -2.95
CA GLY A 25 16.71 8.97 -4.28
C GLY A 25 15.42 9.76 -4.50
N GLN A 26 14.97 10.53 -3.49
CA GLN A 26 13.73 11.32 -3.52
C GLN A 26 13.67 12.30 -4.71
N GLU A 27 14.81 12.75 -5.21
CA GLU A 27 14.92 13.57 -6.41
C GLU A 27 14.37 12.88 -7.68
N ASN A 28 14.14 11.56 -7.62
CA ASN A 28 13.56 10.77 -8.70
C ASN A 28 12.07 10.47 -8.54
N ILE A 29 11.43 11.03 -7.52
CA ILE A 29 10.03 10.80 -7.21
C ILE A 29 9.21 12.03 -7.59
N THR A 30 8.22 11.82 -8.46
CA THR A 30 7.17 12.81 -8.73
C THR A 30 5.92 12.45 -7.95
N ILE A 31 5.34 13.44 -7.28
CA ILE A 31 4.09 13.29 -6.52
C ILE A 31 2.94 13.88 -7.34
N PHE A 32 1.89 13.11 -7.52
CA PHE A 32 0.66 13.51 -8.18
C PHE A 32 -0.49 13.53 -7.17
N SER A 33 -1.14 14.69 -6.99
CA SER A 33 -2.34 14.82 -6.16
C SER A 33 -3.53 14.13 -6.85
N SER A 34 -3.67 12.83 -6.61
CA SER A 34 -4.63 11.98 -7.31
C SER A 34 -6.09 12.17 -6.89
N SER A 35 -6.33 12.83 -5.77
CA SER A 35 -7.66 13.09 -5.18
C SER A 35 -7.53 14.18 -4.12
N ASP A 36 -8.63 14.59 -3.50
CA ASP A 36 -8.60 15.53 -2.40
C ASP A 36 -7.95 14.94 -1.15
N TRP A 37 -8.17 13.66 -0.85
CA TRP A 37 -7.68 12.97 0.35
C TRP A 37 -6.32 12.26 0.17
N ALA A 38 -5.88 12.01 -1.06
CA ALA A 38 -4.67 11.22 -1.30
C ALA A 38 -3.86 11.63 -2.53
N GLU A 39 -2.60 11.21 -2.50
CA GLU A 39 -1.60 11.42 -3.56
C GLU A 39 -0.88 10.12 -3.91
N ARG A 40 -0.31 10.08 -5.11
CA ARG A 40 0.43 8.94 -5.66
C ARG A 40 1.84 9.36 -6.02
N GLY A 41 2.82 8.55 -5.63
CA GLY A 41 4.22 8.73 -5.98
C GLY A 41 4.62 7.85 -7.16
N PHE A 42 5.33 8.42 -8.13
CA PHE A 42 5.84 7.71 -9.30
C PHE A 42 7.33 7.98 -9.51
N CYS A 43 8.04 7.02 -10.09
CA CYS A 43 9.40 7.27 -10.57
C CYS A 43 9.35 8.17 -11.82
N GLN A 44 10.05 9.30 -11.77
CA GLN A 44 10.08 10.27 -12.88
C GLN A 44 10.72 9.73 -14.16
N THR A 45 11.56 8.69 -14.05
CA THR A 45 12.31 8.14 -15.19
C THR A 45 11.54 7.06 -15.94
N CYS A 46 10.88 6.14 -15.23
CA CYS A 46 10.23 4.97 -15.83
C CYS A 46 8.72 4.89 -15.58
N GLY A 47 8.14 5.81 -14.81
CA GLY A 47 6.70 5.87 -14.54
C GLY A 47 6.19 4.80 -13.56
N THR A 48 7.06 4.00 -12.95
CA THR A 48 6.64 2.98 -11.96
C THR A 48 5.92 3.63 -10.77
N HIS A 49 4.74 3.10 -10.44
CA HIS A 49 3.98 3.50 -9.23
C HIS A 49 4.68 3.01 -7.97
N LEU A 50 5.10 3.96 -7.13
CA LEU A 50 5.88 3.68 -5.92
C LEU A 50 4.98 3.55 -4.69
N PHE A 51 4.06 4.48 -4.51
CA PHE A 51 3.18 4.48 -3.34
C PHE A 51 1.88 5.24 -3.59
N TYR A 52 0.88 4.92 -2.78
CA TYR A 52 -0.28 5.75 -2.50
C TYR A 52 -0.14 6.30 -1.07
N ARG A 53 -0.46 7.58 -0.84
CA ARG A 53 -0.33 8.23 0.46
C ARG A 53 -1.57 9.03 0.80
N LEU A 54 -2.11 8.82 2.00
CA LEU A 54 -3.18 9.64 2.55
C LEU A 54 -2.61 10.97 3.02
N LYS A 55 -3.19 12.09 2.58
CA LYS A 55 -2.71 13.44 2.94
C LYS A 55 -2.91 13.73 4.43
N ALA A 56 -4.02 13.27 5.00
CA ALA A 56 -4.45 13.59 6.36
C ALA A 56 -3.47 13.13 7.45
N ASN A 57 -2.86 11.96 7.28
CA ASN A 57 -2.02 11.33 8.31
C ASN A 57 -0.68 10.81 7.76
N GLN A 58 -0.34 11.10 6.51
CA GLN A 58 0.87 10.61 5.84
C GLN A 58 0.98 9.09 5.84
N GLN A 59 -0.16 8.38 5.86
CA GLN A 59 -0.18 6.93 5.76
C GLN A 59 0.17 6.50 4.34
N TYR A 60 1.27 5.79 4.19
CA TYR A 60 1.70 5.21 2.91
C TYR A 60 1.13 3.81 2.71
N PHE A 61 0.97 3.44 1.45
CA PHE A 61 0.69 2.10 0.94
C PHE A 61 1.65 1.84 -0.21
N VAL A 62 2.49 0.83 -0.09
CA VAL A 62 3.65 0.60 -0.99
C VAL A 62 3.43 -0.66 -1.83
N SER A 63 3.74 -0.57 -3.12
CA SER A 63 3.58 -1.70 -4.05
C SER A 63 4.53 -2.86 -3.73
N VAL A 64 4.03 -4.10 -3.71
CA VAL A 64 4.84 -5.30 -3.38
C VAL A 64 5.92 -5.59 -4.40
N GLY A 65 5.71 -5.18 -5.65
CA GLY A 65 6.68 -5.35 -6.73
C GLY A 65 7.99 -4.57 -6.53
N LEU A 66 8.07 -3.65 -5.56
CA LEU A 66 9.27 -2.87 -5.28
C LEU A 66 10.29 -3.62 -4.42
N PHE A 67 9.88 -4.69 -3.74
CA PHE A 67 10.76 -5.47 -2.88
C PHE A 67 11.42 -6.60 -3.69
N PRO A 68 12.75 -6.79 -3.59
CA PRO A 68 13.45 -7.85 -4.30
C PRO A 68 13.15 -9.23 -3.70
N ASP A 69 13.17 -9.32 -2.38
CA ASP A 69 12.94 -10.55 -1.62
C ASP A 69 11.46 -10.62 -1.24
N ARG A 70 10.72 -11.54 -1.87
CA ARG A 70 9.25 -11.60 -1.76
C ARG A 70 8.71 -12.92 -1.23
N GLU A 71 9.59 -13.90 -1.09
CA GLU A 71 9.22 -15.30 -0.81
C GLU A 71 8.55 -15.45 0.56
N ASP A 72 8.87 -14.55 1.50
CA ASP A 72 8.32 -14.56 2.86
C ASP A 72 7.04 -13.72 3.03
N PHE A 73 6.54 -13.05 1.98
CA PHE A 73 5.30 -12.29 2.09
C PHE A 73 4.09 -13.24 2.12
N ILE A 74 3.34 -13.15 3.21
CA ILE A 74 2.05 -13.80 3.35
C ILE A 74 0.97 -12.76 3.06
N PHE A 75 0.08 -13.09 2.14
CA PHE A 75 -1.07 -12.25 1.85
C PHE A 75 -2.04 -12.31 3.02
N ASP A 76 -2.34 -11.18 3.64
CA ASP A 76 -2.96 -11.14 4.97
C ASP A 76 -4.41 -10.63 4.94
N HIS A 77 -4.69 -9.62 4.11
CA HIS A 77 -5.98 -8.93 4.06
C HIS A 77 -6.52 -8.82 2.63
N GLN A 78 -7.83 -8.97 2.47
CA GLN A 78 -8.57 -8.60 1.27
C GLN A 78 -9.68 -7.62 1.64
N VAL A 79 -9.73 -6.49 0.94
CA VAL A 79 -10.75 -5.45 1.13
C VAL A 79 -11.66 -5.39 -0.09
N PHE A 80 -12.91 -4.92 0.08
CA PHE A 80 -13.95 -4.98 -0.95
C PHE A 80 -14.20 -6.41 -1.45
N ILE A 81 -14.18 -7.39 -0.53
CA ILE A 81 -14.35 -8.81 -0.88
C ILE A 81 -15.72 -9.11 -1.52
N ASP A 82 -16.72 -8.29 -1.20
CA ASP A 82 -18.07 -8.31 -1.77
C ASP A 82 -18.10 -7.97 -3.27
N GLU A 83 -17.09 -7.25 -3.77
CA GLU A 83 -16.92 -6.96 -5.20
C GLU A 83 -15.97 -7.94 -5.90
N LYS A 84 -15.39 -8.90 -5.17
CA LYS A 84 -14.39 -9.83 -5.72
C LYS A 84 -15.02 -10.70 -6.82
N PRO A 85 -14.49 -10.66 -8.06
CA PRO A 85 -14.95 -11.56 -9.11
C PRO A 85 -14.87 -13.04 -8.71
N GLY A 86 -15.87 -13.82 -9.14
CA GLY A 86 -15.97 -15.24 -8.82
C GLY A 86 -14.98 -16.15 -9.56
N PHE A 87 -14.31 -15.66 -10.60
CA PHE A 87 -13.41 -16.47 -11.44
C PHE A 87 -11.99 -16.65 -10.87
N TYR A 88 -11.69 -16.13 -9.67
CA TYR A 88 -10.42 -16.36 -8.99
C TYR A 88 -10.55 -16.43 -7.47
N CYS A 89 -9.59 -17.11 -6.84
CA CYS A 89 -9.32 -17.05 -5.42
C CYS A 89 -7.80 -17.06 -5.17
N PHE A 90 -7.37 -16.52 -4.03
CA PHE A 90 -6.00 -16.71 -3.55
C PHE A 90 -5.88 -18.06 -2.84
N ALA A 91 -4.66 -18.59 -2.82
CA ALA A 91 -4.38 -19.94 -2.32
C ALA A 91 -4.44 -20.04 -0.79
N ASN A 92 -4.21 -18.93 -0.07
CA ASN A 92 -4.24 -18.88 1.38
C ASN A 92 -5.51 -18.19 1.90
N GLU A 93 -5.87 -18.49 3.14
CA GLU A 93 -6.92 -17.75 3.88
C GLU A 93 -6.40 -16.36 4.27
N THR A 94 -7.31 -15.39 4.28
CA THR A 94 -7.03 -13.98 4.60
C THR A 94 -8.14 -13.38 5.44
N HIS A 95 -7.83 -12.29 6.14
CA HIS A 95 -8.84 -11.45 6.74
C HIS A 95 -9.60 -10.70 5.63
N ASN A 96 -10.83 -11.12 5.39
CA ASN A 96 -11.68 -10.55 4.34
C ASN A 96 -12.59 -9.48 4.93
N MET A 97 -12.66 -8.34 4.25
CA MET A 97 -13.47 -7.21 4.65
C MET A 97 -14.31 -6.74 3.45
N THR A 98 -15.59 -6.52 3.69
CA THR A 98 -16.47 -5.82 2.75
C THR A 98 -16.11 -4.34 2.67
N GLY A 99 -16.57 -3.66 1.62
CA GLY A 99 -16.45 -2.20 1.53
C GLY A 99 -17.05 -1.50 2.76
N ALA A 100 -18.23 -1.95 3.20
CA ALA A 100 -18.91 -1.39 4.37
C ALA A 100 -18.10 -1.56 5.68
N GLU A 101 -17.53 -2.74 5.92
CA GLU A 101 -16.69 -3.02 7.10
C GLU A 101 -15.41 -2.18 7.07
N LEU A 102 -14.78 -2.06 5.89
CA LEU A 102 -13.59 -1.23 5.71
C LEU A 102 -13.87 0.24 6.02
N LEU A 103 -14.95 0.79 5.45
CA LEU A 103 -15.34 2.18 5.66
C LEU A 103 -15.75 2.45 7.11
N ALA A 104 -16.40 1.50 7.78
CA ALA A 104 -16.72 1.62 9.19
C ALA A 104 -15.46 1.62 10.08
N GLN A 105 -14.45 0.82 9.73
CA GLN A 105 -13.21 0.71 10.51
C GLN A 105 -12.24 1.88 10.29
N PHE A 106 -12.16 2.40 9.06
CA PHE A 106 -11.18 3.42 8.67
C PHE A 106 -11.83 4.76 8.31
N GLY A 107 -13.11 4.95 8.63
CA GLY A 107 -13.97 6.07 8.26
C GLY A 107 -13.29 7.42 8.15
N ALA A 108 -12.87 7.74 6.92
CA ALA A 108 -12.61 9.06 6.32
C ALA A 108 -11.90 8.86 4.97
N ILE A 109 -12.55 8.15 4.04
CA ILE A 109 -12.27 8.32 2.61
C ILE A 109 -13.61 8.79 2.03
N GLU A 110 -13.97 10.04 2.32
CA GLU A 110 -15.15 10.66 1.69
C GLU A 110 -14.83 10.76 0.19
N GLU A 111 -15.72 10.24 -0.66
CA GLU A 111 -15.67 10.40 -2.13
C GLU A 111 -15.92 11.84 -2.60
#